data_AF-A0A139WFR3-F1
#
_entry.id   AF-A0A139WFR3-F1
#
_cell.length_a   1.000
_cell.length_b   1.000
_cell.length_c   1.000
_cell.angle_alpha   90.00
_cell.angle_beta   90.00
_cell.angle_gamma   90.00
#
_symmetry.space_group_name_H-M   'P 1'
#
loop_
_entity.id
_entity.type
_entity.pdbx_description
1 polymer ?
#
loop_
_entity_poly.entity_id
_entity_poly.type
_entity_poly.pdbx_seq_one_letter_code
_entity_poly.pdbx_strand_id
1 'polypeptide(L)' 'MSAELTEEFIEEKWNEFKAKYRKNYTDAEEESYRKSLFVANLQMVESHNEKYEDGLVNYKMGINQFADYSKEEMPCRHSK' A
#
# COMPACT_ATOMS: atom_id res chain seq x y z
N MET A 1 -13.01 -19.45 4.51
CA MET A 1 -13.03 -18.01 4.85
C MET A 1 -11.88 -17.40 4.07
N SER A 2 -12.09 -17.23 2.77
CA SER A 2 -11.07 -16.72 1.86
C SER A 2 -10.90 -15.23 2.14
N ALA A 3 -9.66 -14.75 2.09
CA ALA A 3 -9.27 -13.38 2.43
C ALA A 3 -10.05 -12.36 1.59
N GLU A 4 -11.14 -11.86 2.14
CA GLU A 4 -11.83 -10.68 1.64
C GLU A 4 -11.07 -9.51 2.25
N LEU A 5 -10.37 -8.73 1.42
CA LEU A 5 -9.88 -7.41 1.78
C LEU A 5 -11.10 -6.53 2.10
N THR A 6 -11.64 -6.66 3.29
CA THR A 6 -12.78 -5.86 3.74
C THR A 6 -12.31 -4.43 3.99
N GLU A 7 -13.19 -3.47 3.74
CA GLU A 7 -12.92 -2.04 4.00
C GLU A 7 -12.48 -1.83 5.46
N GLU A 8 -13.00 -2.61 6.40
CA GLU A 8 -12.60 -2.57 7.81
C GLU A 8 -11.12 -2.89 8.03
N PHE A 9 -10.57 -3.92 7.36
CA PHE A 9 -9.15 -4.26 7.48
C PHE A 9 -8.26 -3.18 6.87
N ILE A 10 -8.69 -2.62 5.73
CA ILE A 10 -8.02 -1.49 5.09
C ILE A 10 -8.00 -0.29 6.05
N GLU A 11 -9.11 -0.02 6.74
CA GLU A 11 -9.22 1.08 7.71
C GLU A 11 -8.36 0.87 8.95
N GLU A 12 -8.29 -0.35 9.48
CA GLU A 12 -7.37 -0.70 10.55
C GLU A 12 -5.92 -0.44 10.12
N LYS A 13 -5.52 -1.00 8.97
CA LYS A 13 -4.17 -0.82 8.42
C LYS A 13 -3.87 0.64 8.09
N TRP A 14 -4.86 1.39 7.63
CA TRP A 14 -4.74 2.82 7.36
C TRP A 14 -4.53 3.63 8.63
N ASN A 15 -5.27 3.33 9.69
CA ASN A 15 -5.09 3.96 10.99
C ASN A 15 -3.73 3.59 11.62
N GLU A 16 -3.33 2.32 11.56
CA GLU A 16 -1.99 1.89 11.96
C GLU A 16 -0.90 2.62 11.17
N PHE A 17 -1.08 2.78 9.85
CA PHE A 17 -0.16 3.51 8.98
C PHE A 17 -0.05 4.98 9.38
N LYS A 18 -1.19 5.67 9.55
CA LYS A 18 -1.23 7.06 10.02
C LYS A 18 -0.54 7.23 11.36
N ALA A 19 -0.81 6.33 12.32
CA ALA A 19 -0.18 6.35 13.64
C ALA A 19 1.34 6.08 13.57
N LYS A 20 1.75 5.07 12.80
CA LYS A 20 3.16 4.65 12.67
C LYS A 20 4.03 5.72 11.99
N TYR A 21 3.51 6.38 10.96
CA TYR A 21 4.24 7.38 10.19
C TYR A 21 3.86 8.83 10.56
N ARG A 22 3.00 9.02 11.57
CA ARG A 22 2.48 10.31 12.03
C ARG A 22 1.98 11.20 10.88
N LYS A 23 1.22 10.58 9.95
CA LYS A 23 0.65 11.27 8.80
C LYS A 23 -0.60 12.01 9.24
N ASN A 24 -0.66 13.31 8.94
CA ASN A 24 -1.82 14.15 9.20
C ASN A 24 -2.25 14.80 7.88
N TYR A 25 -3.34 14.32 7.30
CA TYR A 25 -3.94 14.91 6.12
C TYR A 25 -4.91 16.00 6.57
N THR A 26 -4.73 17.21 6.06
CA THR A 26 -5.57 18.36 6.44
C THR A 26 -6.87 18.41 5.66
N ASP A 27 -6.89 17.75 4.49
CA ASP A 27 -7.98 17.78 3.53
C ASP A 27 -8.58 16.38 3.34
N ALA A 28 -9.91 16.31 3.29
CA ALA A 28 -10.64 15.05 3.15
C ALA A 28 -10.52 14.46 1.74
N GLU A 29 -10.39 15.30 0.71
CA GLU A 29 -10.16 14.84 -0.66
C GLU A 29 -8.75 14.24 -0.78
N GLU A 30 -7.76 14.86 -0.14
CA GLU A 30 -6.40 14.33 -0.09
C GLU A 30 -6.34 13.01 0.70
N GLU A 31 -7.03 12.90 1.84
CA GLU A 31 -7.08 11.64 2.58
C GLU A 31 -7.72 10.51 1.75
N SER A 32 -8.82 10.78 1.05
CA SER A 32 -9.50 9.80 0.20
C SER A 32 -8.62 9.34 -0.97
N TYR A 33 -7.92 10.28 -1.61
CA TYR A 33 -6.97 9.98 -2.67
C TYR A 33 -5.80 9.11 -2.16
N ARG A 34 -5.22 9.48 -1.01
CA ARG A 34 -4.11 8.74 -0.38
C ARG A 34 -4.55 7.36 0.10
N LYS A 35 -5.78 7.23 0.62
CA LYS A 35 -6.39 5.94 0.99
C LYS A 35 -6.55 5.05 -0.24
N SER A 36 -6.96 5.60 -1.38
CA SER A 36 -7.07 4.85 -2.65
C SER A 36 -5.71 4.30 -3.11
N LEU A 37 -4.64 5.09 -3.00
CA LEU A 37 -3.27 4.65 -3.27
C LEU A 37 -2.79 3.56 -2.30
N PHE A 38 -3.15 3.69 -1.02
CA PHE A 38 -2.83 2.70 -0.01
C PHE A 38 -3.47 1.34 -0.31
N VAL A 39 -4.74 1.33 -0.72
CA VAL A 39 -5.45 0.12 -1.14
C VAL A 39 -4.77 -0.52 -2.35
N ALA A 40 -4.45 0.27 -3.38
CA ALA A 40 -3.78 -0.25 -4.57
C ALA A 40 -2.40 -0.85 -4.23
N ASN A 41 -1.65 -0.23 -3.32
CA ASN A 41 -0.36 -0.75 -2.85
C ASN A 41 -0.52 -2.01 -2.00
N LEU A 42 -1.52 -2.09 -1.12
CA LEU A 42 -1.85 -3.31 -0.37
C LEU A 42 -2.12 -4.50 -1.31
N GLN A 43 -3.00 -4.30 -2.29
CA GLN A 43 -3.33 -5.33 -3.27
C GLN A 43 -2.10 -5.79 -4.06
N MET A 44 -1.21 -4.86 -4.42
CA MET A 44 0.04 -5.22 -5.09
C MET A 44 0.96 -6.04 -4.18
N VAL A 45 1.09 -5.64 -2.92
CA VAL A 45 1.92 -6.35 -1.93
C VAL A 45 1.40 -7.77 -1.75
N GLU A 46 0.09 -7.96 -1.61
CA GLU A 46 -0.49 -9.30 -1.50
C GLU A 46 -0.28 -10.12 -2.76
N SER A 47 -0.53 -9.55 -3.94
CA SER A 47 -0.27 -10.22 -5.23
C SER A 47 1.20 -10.64 -5.37
N HIS A 48 2.14 -9.85 -4.83
CA HIS A 48 3.56 -10.18 -4.83
C HIS A 48 3.89 -11.25 -3.79
N ASN A 49 3.24 -11.21 -2.63
CA ASN A 49 3.44 -12.19 -1.56
C ASN A 49 2.87 -13.56 -1.93
N GLU A 50 1.76 -13.61 -2.65
CA GLU A 50 1.24 -14.87 -3.22
C GLU A 50 2.25 -15.49 -4.20
N LYS A 51 2.86 -14.68 -5.09
CA LYS A 51 3.95 -15.13 -5.96
C LYS A 51 5.19 -15.58 -5.19
N TYR A 52 5.44 -15.01 -4.01
CA TYR A 52 6.54 -15.42 -3.14
C TYR A 52 6.29 -16.81 -2.56
N GLU A 53 5.05 -17.08 -2.14
CA GLU A 53 4.63 -18.40 -1.66
C GLU A 53 4.67 -19.46 -2.76
N ASP A 54 4.39 -19.07 -4.02
CA ASP A 54 4.55 -19.91 -5.21
C ASP A 54 6.04 -20.10 -5.61
N GLY A 55 6.97 -19.37 -4.98
CA GLY A 55 8.40 -19.43 -5.26
C GLY A 55 8.84 -18.70 -6.54
N LEU A 56 7.97 -17.90 -7.15
CA LEU A 56 8.26 -17.12 -8.37
C LEU A 56 9.10 -15.87 -8.10
N VAL A 57 9.07 -15.36 -6.87
CA VAL A 57 9.85 -14.20 -6.43
C VAL A 57 10.62 -14.55 -5.15
N ASN A 58 11.80 -13.97 -4.96
CA ASN A 58 12.68 -14.33 -3.84
C ASN A 58 12.56 -13.39 -2.62
N TYR A 59 11.65 -12.42 -2.68
CA TYR A 59 11.45 -11.47 -1.60
C TYR A 59 9.96 -11.24 -1.32
N LYS A 60 9.66 -10.85 -0.09
CA LYS A 60 8.31 -10.46 0.33
C LYS A 60 8.21 -8.93 0.28
N MET A 61 7.07 -8.41 -0.18
CA MET A 61 6.77 -6.99 -0.09
C MET A 61 5.98 -6.68 1.18
N GLY A 62 6.07 -5.45 1.66
CA GLY A 62 5.38 -4.98 2.85
C GLY A 62 4.96 -3.52 2.71
N ILE A 63 3.96 -3.13 3.49
CA ILE A 63 3.51 -1.74 3.56
C ILE A 63 4.58 -0.88 4.22
N ASN A 64 5.11 0.07 3.45
CA ASN A 64 6.13 1.03 3.89
C ASN A 64 5.58 2.46 3.90
N GLN A 65 6.33 3.44 4.40
CA GLN A 65 5.98 4.88 4.38
C GLN A 65 5.62 5.44 2.99
N PHE A 66 5.93 4.70 1.92
CA PHE A 66 5.62 5.03 0.54
C PHE A 66 4.33 4.38 0.04
N ALA A 67 3.57 3.72 0.92
CA ALA A 67 2.29 3.12 0.55
C ALA A 67 1.24 4.17 0.13
N ASP A 68 1.47 5.45 0.43
CA ASP A 68 0.66 6.57 -0.04
C ASP A 68 1.13 7.20 -1.37
N TYR A 69 2.15 6.61 -2.03
CA TYR A 69 2.65 7.06 -3.33
C TYR A 69 2.20 6.12 -4.44
N SER A 70 1.79 6.70 -5.58
CA SER A 70 1.52 5.95 -6.80
C SER A 70 2.84 5.46 -7.41
N LYS A 71 2.81 4.29 -8.04
CA LYS A 71 3.91 3.82 -8.90
C LYS A 71 4.22 4.80 -10.03
N GLU A 72 3.24 5.60 -10.45
CA GLU A 72 3.42 6.63 -11.49
C GLU A 72 4.24 7.83 -10.97
N GLU A 73 4.27 8.04 -9.65
CA GLU A 73 5.14 9.03 -9.00
C GLU A 73 6.48 8.44 -8.54
N MET A 74 6.74 7.14 -8.71
CA MET A 74 8.11 6.65 -8.62
C MET A 74 8.85 7.21 -9.83
N PRO A 75 9.78 8.19 -9.67
CA PRO A 75 10.60 8.56 -10.79
C PRO A 75 11.34 7.29 -11.21
N CYS A 76 11.04 6.79 -12.41
CA CYS A 76 11.94 5.90 -13.11
C CYS A 76 13.29 6.62 -13.12
N ARG A 77 14.15 6.28 -12.17
CA ARG A 77 15.54 6.75 -12.08
C ARG A 77 16.38 6.09 -13.17
N HIS A 78 15.81 5.94 -14.36
CA HIS A 78 16.53 5.71 -15.60
C HIS A 78 16.84 7.08 -16.19
N SER A 79 17.74 7.80 -15.51
CA SER A 79 18.59 8.77 -16.18
C SER A 79 19.43 7.98 -17.20
N LYS A 80 19.37 8.40 -18.46
CA LYS A 80 20.29 7.95 -19.51
C LYS A 80 21.73 8.32 -19.18
#